data_AF-A0A355B7V0-F1
#
_entry.id   AF-A0A355B7V0-F1
#
_cell.length_a   1.000
_cell.length_b   1.000
_cell.length_c   1.000
_cell.angle_alpha   90.00
_cell.angle_beta   90.00
_cell.angle_gamma   90.00
#
_symmetry.space_group_name_H-M   'P 1'
#
loop_
_entity.id
_entity.type
_entity.pdbx_description
1 polymer ?
#
loop_
_entity_poly.entity_id
_entity_poly.type
_entity_poly.pdbx_seq_one_letter_code
_entity_poly.pdbx_strand_id
1 'polypeptide(L)'
;MVYADFETILKPSLSGTVEEEEVLSSSFGDCGTIIKSVHPGSSSASRTTSVASHMAYSFGYYIKCNFNDRFSKYVTYRGVNCSKNFVNTLRDDMMYIYDNYLSVIAPMQTLSKDDEIVFSSSDKCSICKEYLGSYRVRDHCHLSGKFRGAAHSSCNLNFKIPHF
;
A
#
# COMPACT_ATOMS: atom_id res chain seq x y z
N MET A 1 -2.90 4.64 -2.66
CA MET A 1 -3.00 3.32 -3.32
C MET A 1 -1.73 2.55 -3.03
N VAL A 2 -1.80 1.23 -2.78
CA VAL A 2 -0.62 0.40 -2.48
C VAL A 2 -0.48 -0.67 -3.56
N TYR A 3 0.71 -0.79 -4.13
CA TYR A 3 1.09 -1.87 -5.05
C TYR A 3 2.20 -2.68 -4.39
N ALA A 4 2.13 -4.01 -4.41
CA ALA A 4 3.13 -4.86 -3.76
C ALA A 4 3.50 -6.05 -4.66
N ASP A 5 4.77 -6.45 -4.61
CA ASP A 5 5.36 -7.59 -5.32
C ASP A 5 6.29 -8.37 -4.38
N PHE A 6 6.42 -9.69 -4.61
CA PHE A 6 7.20 -10.62 -3.78
C PHE A 6 8.06 -11.54 -4.63
N GLU A 7 9.33 -11.70 -4.25
CA GLU A 7 10.18 -12.78 -4.79
C GLU A 7 10.35 -13.89 -3.73
N THR A 8 10.48 -15.14 -4.21
CA THR A 8 10.63 -16.33 -3.37
C THR A 8 11.96 -17.03 -3.62
N ILE A 9 12.48 -17.70 -2.60
CA ILE A 9 13.60 -18.63 -2.71
C ILE A 9 13.10 -20.05 -2.48
N LEU A 10 13.63 -21.00 -3.25
CA LEU A 10 13.44 -22.44 -3.08
C LEU A 10 14.34 -22.96 -1.96
N LYS A 11 13.76 -23.61 -0.95
CA LYS A 11 14.51 -24.41 0.03
C LYS A 11 14.30 -25.91 -0.25
N PRO A 12 15.37 -26.71 -0.44
CA PRO A 12 15.28 -28.15 -0.54
C PRO A 12 14.64 -28.77 0.71
N SER A 13 13.79 -29.78 0.54
CA SER A 13 13.30 -30.59 1.65
C SER A 13 14.43 -31.49 2.16
N LEU A 14 14.87 -31.30 3.41
CA LEU A 14 15.90 -32.12 4.03
C LEU A 14 15.33 -33.51 4.35
N SER A 15 15.43 -34.43 3.39
CA SER A 15 15.34 -35.88 3.60
C SER A 15 16.51 -36.55 2.86
N GLY A 16 17.74 -36.43 3.38
CA GLY A 16 18.92 -37.11 2.83
C GLY A 16 20.25 -36.44 3.20
N THR A 17 21.29 -37.26 3.40
CA THR A 17 22.67 -36.87 3.78
C THR A 17 23.40 -36.13 2.65
N VAL A 18 24.26 -35.16 2.99
CA VAL A 18 24.79 -34.10 2.11
C VAL A 18 26.25 -34.37 1.72
N GLU A 19 26.59 -34.20 0.43
CA GLU A 19 27.94 -33.82 0.00
C GLU A 19 27.84 -32.55 -0.89
N GLU A 20 28.82 -31.66 -0.78
CA GLU A 20 28.85 -30.30 -1.33
C GLU A 20 29.78 -30.20 -2.54
N GLU A 21 29.33 -29.54 -3.61
CA GLU A 21 30.22 -28.93 -4.59
C GLU A 21 29.58 -27.64 -5.10
N GLU A 22 30.37 -26.57 -5.16
CA GLU A 22 29.96 -25.18 -5.39
C GLU A 22 30.33 -24.76 -6.82
N VAL A 23 29.33 -24.34 -7.62
CA VAL A 23 29.60 -23.66 -8.90
C VAL A 23 28.73 -22.41 -9.00
N LEU A 24 29.40 -21.26 -8.93
CA LEU A 24 28.83 -19.93 -9.10
C LEU A 24 28.80 -19.58 -10.59
N SER A 25 27.65 -19.15 -11.14
CA SER A 25 27.64 -18.38 -12.37
C SER A 25 26.66 -17.21 -12.25
N SER A 26 27.19 -16.02 -12.56
CA SER A 26 26.49 -14.74 -12.58
C SER A 26 25.98 -14.46 -13.98
N SER A 27 24.69 -14.14 -14.13
CA SER A 27 24.20 -13.16 -15.12
C SER A 27 22.74 -12.81 -14.83
N PHE A 28 22.42 -11.54 -15.03
CA PHE A 28 21.08 -10.95 -14.87
C PHE A 28 20.02 -11.76 -15.63
N GLY A 29 18.92 -12.10 -14.94
CA GLY A 29 17.69 -12.56 -15.59
C GLY A 29 17.40 -14.06 -15.54
N ASP A 30 18.13 -14.86 -14.77
CA ASP A 30 17.76 -16.25 -14.53
C ASP A 30 17.93 -16.62 -13.05
N CYS A 31 16.89 -17.18 -12.45
CA CYS A 31 16.95 -17.69 -11.08
C CYS A 31 17.72 -19.01 -11.13
N GLY A 32 19.05 -18.93 -11.13
CA GLY A 32 19.94 -20.08 -11.06
C GLY A 32 19.52 -21.01 -9.92
N THR A 33 19.04 -22.19 -10.27
CA THR A 33 18.59 -23.20 -9.32
C THR A 33 19.65 -24.29 -9.23
N ILE A 34 20.26 -24.47 -8.04
CA ILE A 34 21.05 -25.67 -7.75
C ILE A 34 20.05 -26.79 -7.44
N ILE A 35 19.80 -27.66 -8.42
CA ILE A 35 18.98 -28.87 -8.23
C ILE A 35 19.91 -30.01 -7.79
N LYS A 36 19.87 -30.39 -6.52
CA LYS A 36 20.48 -31.65 -6.06
C LYS A 36 19.48 -32.79 -6.26
N SER A 37 19.89 -33.83 -6.97
CA SER A 37 19.10 -35.05 -7.22
C SER A 37 18.89 -35.83 -5.92
N VAL A 38 17.64 -36.22 -5.61
CA VAL A 38 17.29 -37.10 -4.48
C VAL A 38 16.58 -38.35 -5.03
N HIS A 39 17.09 -39.53 -4.70
CA HIS A 39 16.48 -40.81 -5.11
C HIS A 39 15.39 -41.26 -4.10
N PRO A 40 14.22 -41.76 -4.55
CA PRO A 40 13.11 -42.08 -3.67
C PRO A 40 13.26 -43.47 -3.01
N GLY A 41 13.23 -43.50 -1.68
CA GLY A 41 12.99 -44.71 -0.87
C GLY A 41 11.49 -44.91 -0.63
N SER A 42 11.00 -46.12 -0.95
CA SER A 42 9.60 -46.55 -0.92
C SER A 42 8.96 -46.52 0.48
N SER A 43 7.82 -45.84 0.65
CA SER A 43 6.53 -46.39 1.12
C SER A 43 5.58 -45.30 1.67
N SER A 44 4.27 -45.55 1.50
CA SER A 44 3.08 -44.75 1.86
C SER A 44 2.52 -43.83 0.77
N ALA A 45 1.19 -43.83 0.67
CA ALA A 45 0.38 -43.50 -0.50
C ALA A 45 0.32 -42.00 -0.86
N SER A 46 1.42 -41.46 -1.36
CA SER A 46 1.45 -40.28 -2.21
C SER A 46 2.40 -40.53 -3.37
N ARG A 47 1.94 -40.38 -4.61
CA ARG A 47 2.78 -40.47 -5.82
C ARG A 47 3.58 -39.19 -6.08
N THR A 48 3.51 -38.22 -5.17
CA THR A 48 4.15 -36.91 -5.28
C THR A 48 5.15 -36.72 -4.15
N THR A 49 6.43 -36.56 -4.51
CA THR A 49 7.52 -36.21 -3.59
C THR A 49 7.71 -34.70 -3.62
N SER A 50 7.57 -34.02 -2.48
CA SER A 50 7.90 -32.59 -2.36
C SER A 50 9.42 -32.43 -2.32
N VAL A 51 10.01 -31.89 -3.38
CA VAL A 51 11.46 -31.70 -3.52
C VAL A 51 11.96 -30.34 -3.02
N ALA A 52 11.07 -29.34 -2.93
CA ALA A 52 11.40 -28.00 -2.46
C ALA A 52 10.17 -27.27 -1.93
N SER A 53 10.41 -26.30 -1.04
CA SER A 53 9.41 -25.37 -0.50
C SER A 53 9.76 -23.94 -0.89
N HIS A 54 8.77 -23.17 -1.36
CA HIS A 54 8.93 -21.74 -1.60
C HIS A 54 8.86 -20.97 -0.29
N MET A 55 9.87 -20.16 -0.02
CA MET A 55 9.88 -19.20 1.07
C MET A 55 10.00 -17.79 0.50
N ALA A 56 9.10 -16.89 0.91
CA ALA A 56 9.26 -15.47 0.60
C ALA A 56 10.62 -14.97 1.10
N TYR A 57 11.33 -14.23 0.26
CA TYR A 57 12.67 -13.75 0.58
C TYR A 57 12.84 -12.25 0.32
N SER A 58 12.07 -11.70 -0.59
CA SER A 58 12.04 -10.26 -0.82
C SER A 58 10.62 -9.75 -0.98
N PHE A 59 10.44 -8.45 -0.70
CA PHE A 59 9.24 -7.74 -1.11
C PHE A 59 9.62 -6.34 -1.58
N GLY A 60 8.76 -5.79 -2.43
CA GLY A 60 8.75 -4.39 -2.80
C GLY A 60 7.32 -3.87 -2.82
N TYR A 61 7.06 -2.71 -2.22
CA TYR A 61 5.77 -2.04 -2.39
C TYR A 61 5.89 -0.53 -2.53
N TYR A 62 4.92 0.04 -3.25
CA TYR A 62 4.82 1.47 -3.48
C TYR A 62 3.52 2.03 -2.88
N ILE A 63 3.67 2.95 -1.93
CA ILE A 63 2.58 3.74 -1.38
C ILE A 63 2.49 5.02 -2.19
N LYS A 64 1.41 5.15 -2.99
CA LYS A 64 1.13 6.37 -3.78
C LYS A 64 0.23 7.31 -3.00
N CYS A 65 0.71 8.52 -2.77
CA CYS A 65 -0.10 9.66 -2.32
C CYS A 65 -0.74 10.36 -3.54
N ASN A 66 -2.05 10.56 -3.51
CA ASN A 66 -2.78 11.13 -4.64
C ASN A 66 -2.83 12.66 -4.64
N PHE A 67 -2.57 13.32 -3.51
CA PHE A 67 -2.66 14.79 -3.40
C PHE A 67 -1.30 15.47 -3.41
N ASN A 68 -0.22 14.79 -3.02
CA ASN A 68 1.15 15.29 -3.09
C ASN A 68 2.15 14.14 -3.21
N ASP A 69 2.80 14.05 -4.36
CA ASP A 69 3.69 12.93 -4.67
C ASP A 69 4.95 12.86 -3.80
N ARG A 70 5.31 13.97 -3.14
CA ARG A 70 6.41 13.99 -2.17
C ARG A 70 6.18 13.08 -0.97
N PHE A 71 4.93 12.72 -0.70
CA PHE A 71 4.58 11.77 0.36
C PHE A 71 4.47 10.33 -0.14
N SER A 72 4.68 10.09 -1.43
CA SER A 72 4.75 8.73 -1.95
C SER A 72 6.05 8.05 -1.52
N LYS A 73 5.98 6.75 -1.24
CA LYS A 73 7.10 5.99 -0.67
C LYS A 73 7.23 4.65 -1.38
N TYR A 74 8.44 4.32 -1.82
CA TYR A 74 8.79 2.97 -2.23
C TYR A 74 9.57 2.28 -1.10
N VAL A 75 9.19 1.04 -0.81
CA VAL A 75 9.79 0.22 0.26
C VAL A 75 10.21 -1.10 -0.34
N THR A 76 11.42 -1.55 0.00
CA THR A 76 11.90 -2.88 -0.37
C THR A 76 12.62 -3.53 0.80
N TYR A 77 12.59 -4.85 0.82
CA TYR A 77 13.28 -5.68 1.78
C TYR A 77 13.78 -6.95 1.11
N ARG A 78 14.97 -7.41 1.49
CA ARG A 78 15.55 -8.71 1.10
C ARG A 78 16.13 -9.38 2.34
N GLY A 79 15.68 -10.58 2.66
CA GLY A 79 16.18 -11.35 3.78
C GLY A 79 15.21 -12.40 4.33
N VAL A 80 15.70 -13.13 5.34
CA VAL A 80 14.90 -14.10 6.08
C VAL A 80 13.75 -13.43 6.82
N ASN A 81 12.70 -14.19 7.16
CA ASN A 81 11.47 -13.64 7.78
C ASN A 81 10.77 -12.57 6.93
N CYS A 82 10.93 -12.60 5.60
CA CYS A 82 10.34 -11.66 4.65
C CYS A 82 8.86 -11.36 4.94
N SER A 83 8.03 -12.39 5.13
CA SER A 83 6.60 -12.22 5.42
C SER A 83 6.32 -11.44 6.71
N LYS A 84 7.11 -11.68 7.78
CA LYS A 84 6.98 -10.95 9.05
C LYS A 84 7.40 -9.49 8.89
N ASN A 85 8.51 -9.25 8.21
CA ASN A 85 8.99 -7.90 7.91
C ASN A 85 8.00 -7.15 7.02
N PHE A 86 7.37 -7.80 6.05
CA PHE A 86 6.35 -7.18 5.21
C PHE A 86 5.18 -6.65 6.04
N VAL A 87 4.58 -7.52 6.87
CA VAL A 87 3.41 -7.14 7.70
C VAL A 87 3.77 -6.03 8.68
N ASN A 88 4.94 -6.10 9.32
CA ASN A 88 5.37 -5.08 10.27
C ASN A 88 5.65 -3.75 9.58
N THR A 89 6.41 -3.74 8.48
CA THR A 89 6.74 -2.50 7.77
C THR A 89 5.48 -1.84 7.22
N LEU A 90 4.53 -2.63 6.69
CA LEU A 90 3.25 -2.12 6.22
C LEU A 90 2.41 -1.52 7.35
N ARG A 91 2.38 -2.16 8.52
CA ARG A 91 1.70 -1.63 9.72
C ARG A 91 2.31 -0.29 10.13
N ASP A 92 3.63 -0.23 10.24
CA ASP A 92 4.34 0.96 10.69
C ASP A 92 4.13 2.13 9.72
N ASP A 93 4.14 1.86 8.42
CA ASP A 93 3.81 2.84 7.38
C ASP A 93 2.36 3.31 7.47
N MET A 94 1.41 2.41 7.71
CA MET A 94 0.00 2.78 7.90
C MET A 94 -0.20 3.66 9.12
N MET A 95 0.43 3.31 10.26
CA MET A 95 0.37 4.12 11.49
C MET A 95 0.97 5.50 11.26
N TYR A 96 2.15 5.57 10.64
CA TYR A 96 2.77 6.85 10.29
C TYR A 96 1.86 7.71 9.40
N ILE A 97 1.26 7.12 8.36
CA ILE A 97 0.36 7.85 7.46
C ILE A 97 -0.88 8.36 8.22
N TYR A 98 -1.44 7.50 9.07
CA TYR A 98 -2.61 7.84 9.85
C TYR A 98 -2.33 9.02 10.79
N ASP A 99 -1.29 8.89 11.62
CA ASP A 99 -0.95 9.86 12.66
C ASP A 99 -0.54 11.23 12.10
N ASN A 100 0.09 11.26 10.93
CA ASN A 100 0.64 12.50 10.36
C ASN A 100 -0.28 13.14 9.32
N TYR A 101 -1.20 12.40 8.69
CA TYR A 101 -1.99 12.92 7.56
C TYR A 101 -3.48 12.64 7.62
N LEU A 102 -3.94 11.52 8.22
CA LEU A 102 -5.37 11.18 8.22
C LEU A 102 -6.08 11.60 9.49
N SER A 103 -5.38 11.66 10.63
CA SER A 103 -5.91 12.10 11.92
C SER A 103 -5.94 13.63 12.06
N VAL A 104 -5.14 14.34 11.26
CA VAL A 104 -5.02 15.80 11.28
C VAL A 104 -5.90 16.41 10.18
N ILE A 105 -6.82 17.30 10.57
CA ILE A 105 -7.62 18.07 9.60
C ILE A 105 -6.77 19.26 9.13
N ALA A 106 -6.35 19.23 7.87
CA ALA A 106 -5.67 20.36 7.25
C ALA A 106 -6.55 21.62 7.30
N PRO A 107 -6.00 22.78 7.70
CA PRO A 107 -6.75 24.03 7.67
C PRO A 107 -7.11 24.39 6.23
N MET A 108 -8.24 25.08 6.06
CA MET A 108 -8.65 25.56 4.76
C MET A 108 -7.59 26.52 4.21
N GLN A 109 -7.15 26.26 2.98
CA GLN A 109 -6.28 27.18 2.26
C GLN A 109 -7.05 28.45 1.92
N THR A 110 -6.35 29.58 1.79
CA THR A 110 -6.96 30.80 1.27
C THR A 110 -7.55 30.52 -0.11
N LEU A 111 -8.81 30.88 -0.30
CA LEU A 111 -9.49 30.70 -1.59
C LEU A 111 -8.82 31.56 -2.67
N SER A 112 -8.72 31.00 -3.88
CA SER A 112 -8.39 31.79 -5.06
C SER A 112 -9.56 32.69 -5.45
N LYS A 113 -9.33 33.65 -6.35
CA LYS A 113 -10.40 34.49 -6.89
C LYS A 113 -11.47 33.66 -7.59
N ASP A 114 -11.06 32.62 -8.32
CA ASP A 114 -11.97 31.71 -9.01
C ASP A 114 -12.79 30.88 -8.01
N ASP A 115 -12.18 30.43 -6.92
CA ASP A 115 -12.89 29.70 -5.85
C ASP A 115 -13.94 30.60 -5.17
N GLU A 116 -13.63 31.87 -4.93
CA GLU A 116 -14.61 32.82 -4.38
C GLU A 116 -15.75 33.08 -5.37
N ILE A 117 -15.46 33.14 -6.68
CA ILE A 117 -16.50 33.24 -7.71
C ILE A 117 -17.39 32.00 -7.70
N VAL A 118 -16.81 30.80 -7.65
CA VAL A 118 -17.55 29.54 -7.56
C VAL A 118 -18.41 29.51 -6.30
N PHE A 119 -17.83 29.87 -5.14
CA PHE A 119 -18.57 29.92 -3.88
C PHE A 119 -19.73 30.92 -3.93
N SER A 120 -19.49 32.11 -4.49
CA SER A 120 -20.48 33.19 -4.55
C SER A 120 -21.64 32.89 -5.51
N SER A 121 -21.35 32.22 -6.64
CA SER A 121 -22.32 31.90 -7.69
C SER A 121 -23.02 30.56 -7.49
N SER A 122 -22.55 29.71 -6.58
CA SER A 122 -23.16 28.39 -6.31
C SER A 122 -24.55 28.51 -5.69
N ASP A 123 -25.54 27.93 -6.37
CA ASP A 123 -26.93 27.78 -5.93
C ASP A 123 -27.21 26.38 -5.35
N LYS A 124 -26.32 25.40 -5.56
CA LYS A 124 -26.45 24.01 -5.13
C LYS A 124 -25.27 23.54 -4.29
N CYS A 125 -25.57 22.67 -3.33
CA CYS A 125 -24.59 22.07 -2.45
C CYS A 125 -23.67 21.14 -3.24
N SER A 126 -22.36 21.30 -3.10
CA SER A 126 -21.38 20.46 -3.78
C SER A 126 -21.44 18.99 -3.35
N ILE A 127 -21.98 18.71 -2.16
CA ILE A 127 -22.04 17.37 -1.55
C ILE A 127 -23.34 16.66 -1.96
N CYS A 128 -24.52 17.17 -1.55
CA CYS A 128 -25.81 16.51 -1.80
C CYS A 128 -26.51 16.95 -3.09
N LYS A 129 -25.99 17.96 -3.79
CA LYS A 129 -26.53 18.51 -5.05
C LYS A 129 -27.88 19.23 -4.95
N GLU A 130 -28.44 19.35 -3.74
CA GLU A 130 -29.65 20.12 -3.47
C GLU A 130 -29.39 21.63 -3.36
N TYR A 131 -30.44 22.45 -3.53
CA TYR A 131 -30.33 23.90 -3.47
C TYR A 131 -29.81 24.40 -2.10
N LEU A 132 -28.91 25.37 -2.16
CA LEU A 132 -28.39 26.08 -1.00
C LEU A 132 -29.38 27.16 -0.56
N GLY A 133 -29.51 27.34 0.75
CA GLY A 133 -30.19 28.51 1.32
C GLY A 133 -29.26 29.73 1.39
N SER A 134 -29.73 30.77 2.07
CA SER A 134 -28.96 31.98 2.37
C SER A 134 -27.70 31.69 3.22
N TYR A 135 -27.72 30.62 4.02
CA TYR A 135 -26.58 30.20 4.84
C TYR A 135 -25.84 29.03 4.18
N ARG A 136 -24.76 29.33 3.46
CA ARG A 136 -23.84 28.35 2.87
C ARG A 136 -22.44 28.48 3.47
N VAL A 137 -21.77 27.35 3.61
CA VAL A 137 -20.40 27.25 4.14
C VAL A 137 -19.44 26.78 3.05
N ARG A 138 -18.16 27.06 3.23
CA ARG A 138 -17.09 26.60 2.34
C ARG A 138 -16.66 25.19 2.80
N ASP A 139 -16.89 24.19 1.96
CA ASP A 139 -16.36 22.83 2.16
C ASP A 139 -14.93 22.74 1.62
N HIS A 140 -14.05 22.05 2.35
CA HIS A 140 -12.66 21.85 1.94
C HIS A 140 -12.18 20.43 2.19
N CYS A 141 -11.16 20.01 1.44
CA CYS A 141 -10.54 18.71 1.60
C CYS A 141 -9.72 18.68 2.90
N HIS A 142 -10.06 17.81 3.84
CA HIS A 142 -9.33 17.68 5.11
C HIS A 142 -7.87 17.20 4.97
N LEU A 143 -7.48 16.64 3.82
CA LEU A 143 -6.08 16.24 3.56
C LEU A 143 -5.24 17.37 2.96
N SER A 144 -5.82 18.17 2.07
CA SER A 144 -5.07 19.18 1.30
C SER A 144 -5.37 20.62 1.70
N GLY A 145 -6.46 20.87 2.42
CA GLY A 145 -6.96 22.22 2.71
C GLY A 145 -7.69 22.88 1.53
N LYS A 146 -7.70 22.27 0.33
CA LYS A 146 -8.26 22.88 -0.88
C LYS A 146 -9.78 22.97 -0.83
N PHE A 147 -10.32 24.10 -1.29
CA PHE A 147 -11.74 24.31 -1.46
C PHE A 147 -12.36 23.26 -2.40
N ARG A 148 -13.56 22.80 -2.08
CA ARG A 148 -14.32 21.80 -2.85
C ARG A 148 -15.64 22.33 -3.37
N GLY A 149 -16.22 23.32 -2.70
CA GLY A 149 -17.46 23.94 -3.12
C GLY A 149 -18.25 24.55 -1.97
N ALA A 150 -19.35 25.22 -2.32
CA ALA A 150 -20.33 25.66 -1.35
C ALA A 150 -21.17 24.45 -0.86
N ALA A 151 -21.42 24.38 0.43
CA ALA A 151 -22.18 23.29 1.03
C ALA A 151 -23.17 23.80 2.09
N HIS A 152 -24.18 22.99 2.42
CA HIS A 152 -24.94 23.17 3.65
C HIS A 152 -24.04 22.95 4.85
N SER A 153 -24.30 23.65 5.96
CA SER A 153 -23.55 23.46 7.20
C SER A 153 -23.62 22.01 7.70
N SER A 154 -24.79 21.36 7.58
CA SER A 154 -24.98 19.97 7.97
C SER A 154 -24.20 19.00 7.09
N CYS A 155 -24.24 19.19 5.76
CA CYS A 155 -23.47 18.39 4.82
C CYS A 155 -21.97 18.51 5.08
N ASN A 156 -21.45 19.74 5.23
CA ASN A 156 -20.05 19.99 5.54
C ASN A 156 -19.62 19.31 6.86
N LEU A 157 -20.41 19.44 7.93
CA LEU A 157 -20.10 18.81 9.20
C LEU A 157 -20.09 17.28 9.14
N ASN A 158 -20.94 16.67 8.31
CA ASN A 158 -21.02 15.22 8.21
C ASN A 158 -20.07 14.62 7.16
N PHE A 159 -19.52 15.42 6.27
CA PHE A 159 -18.65 14.96 5.19
C PHE A 159 -17.19 14.89 5.65
N LYS A 160 -16.93 13.96 6.56
CA LYS A 160 -15.60 13.73 7.14
C LYS A 160 -14.93 12.51 6.54
N ILE A 161 -13.61 12.46 6.72
CA ILE A 161 -12.84 11.23 6.49
C ILE A 161 -13.31 10.22 7.58
N PRO A 162 -13.70 8.99 7.21
CA PRO A 162 -14.10 7.99 8.19
C PRO A 162 -12.93 7.66 9.12
N HIS A 163 -13.24 7.51 10.41
CA HIS A 163 -12.33 6.95 11.38
C HIS A 163 -12.52 5.43 11.36
N PHE A 164 -11.54 4.71 10.82
CA PHE A 164 -11.52 3.24 10.81
C PHE A 164 -10.81 2.70 12.04
#